data_AF-A0ABD1MDW2-F1
#
_entry.id   AF-A0ABD1MDW2-F1
#
_cell.length_a   1.000
_cell.length_b   1.000
_cell.length_c   1.000
_cell.angle_alpha   90.00
_cell.angle_beta   90.00
_cell.angle_gamma   90.00
#
_symmetry.space_group_name_H-M   'P 1'
#
loop_
_entity.id
_entity.type
_entity.pdbx_description
1 polymer ?
#
loop_
_entity_poly.entity_id
_entity_poly.type
_entity_poly.pdbx_seq_one_letter_code
_entity_poly.pdbx_strand_id
1 'polypeptide(L)' 'MRKKILSIMATRWRDFKTYLTREYVHGKKKDEDPCHKYGISEEDWMQFRASRLDDSWQVSNLIINSCMNT' A
#
# COMPACT_ATOMS: atom_id res chain seq x y z
N MET A 1 -25.48 8.06 9.83
CA MET A 1 -25.27 6.68 9.32
C MET A 1 -24.33 6.58 8.13
N ARG A 2 -24.53 7.33 7.03
CA ARG A 2 -23.65 7.30 5.83
C ARG A 2 -22.15 7.51 6.14
N LYS A 3 -21.81 8.49 6.99
CA LYS A 3 -20.42 8.76 7.43
C LYS A 3 -19.75 7.56 8.13
N LYS A 4 -20.52 6.77 8.90
CA LYS A 4 -20.01 5.60 9.62
C LYS A 4 -19.69 4.44 8.66
N ILE A 5 -20.53 4.23 7.65
CA ILE A 5 -20.31 3.19 6.62
C ILE A 5 -19.06 3.53 5.80
N LEU A 6 -18.93 4.78 5.35
CA LEU A 6 -17.73 5.23 4.61
C LEU A 6 -16.45 5.07 5.43
N SER A 7 -16.49 5.40 6.72
CA SER A 7 -15.35 5.20 7.63
C SER A 7 -14.96 3.72 7.78
N ILE A 8 -15.94 2.82 7.89
CA ILE A 8 -15.69 1.37 7.95
C ILE A 8 -15.09 0.87 6.64
N MET A 9 -15.63 1.29 5.49
CA MET A 9 -15.10 0.91 4.18
C MET A 9 -13.68 1.43 3.98
N ALA A 10 -13.40 2.67 4.37
CA ALA A 10 -12.07 3.25 4.31
C ALA A 10 -11.07 2.48 5.19
N THR A 11 -11.50 2.04 6.37
CA THR A 11 -10.65 1.24 7.28
C THR A 11 -10.37 -0.14 6.70
N ARG A 12 -11.40 -0.86 6.25
CA ARG A 12 -11.24 -2.16 5.57
C ARG A 12 -10.34 -2.06 4.34
N TRP A 13 -10.46 -0.97 3.58
CA TRP A 13 -9.62 -0.74 2.40
C TRP A 13 -8.16 -0.52 2.77
N ARG A 14 -7.87 0.24 3.83
CA ARG A 14 -6.50 0.38 4.35
C ARG A 14 -5.94 -0.95 4.82
N ASP A 15 -6.72 -1.70 5.60
CA ASP A 15 -6.29 -3.01 6.12
C ASP A 15 -6.02 -4.00 4.98
N PHE A 16 -6.85 -3.97 3.95
CA PHE A 16 -6.67 -4.78 2.74
C PHE A 16 -5.38 -4.43 2.01
N LYS A 17 -5.07 -3.14 1.81
CA LYS A 17 -3.79 -2.72 1.22
C LYS A 17 -2.60 -3.17 2.07
N THR A 18 -2.70 -3.04 3.40
CA THR A 18 -1.65 -3.51 4.32
C THR A 18 -1.43 -5.02 4.20
N TYR A 19 -2.51 -5.80 4.10
CA TYR A 19 -2.44 -7.24 3.86
C TYR A 19 -1.74 -7.57 2.53
N LEU A 20 -2.11 -6.89 1.45
CA LEU A 20 -1.47 -7.07 0.14
C LEU A 20 0.04 -6.77 0.20
N THR A 21 0.43 -5.67 0.83
CA THR A 21 1.86 -5.34 1.00
C THR A 21 2.59 -6.42 1.81
N ARG A 22 2.02 -6.86 2.93
CA ARG A 22 2.68 -7.82 3.82
C ARG A 22 2.81 -9.20 3.19
N GLU A 23 1.78 -9.71 2.52
CA GLU A 23 1.77 -11.08 2.02
C GLU A 23 2.30 -11.20 0.58
N TYR A 24 1.91 -10.27 -0.30
CA TYR A 24 2.13 -10.36 -1.75
C TYR A 24 3.27 -9.46 -2.25
N VAL A 25 3.71 -8.45 -1.48
CA VAL A 25 4.89 -7.64 -1.87
C VAL A 25 6.14 -8.14 -1.16
N HIS A 26 6.10 -8.25 0.16
CA HIS A 26 7.27 -8.65 0.97
C HIS A 26 7.16 -10.05 1.58
N GLY A 27 6.02 -10.71 1.40
CA GLY A 27 5.68 -11.92 2.15
C GLY A 27 5.91 -13.21 1.39
N LYS A 28 5.31 -14.27 1.95
CA LYS A 28 5.42 -15.64 1.43
C LYS A 28 4.66 -15.86 0.12
N LYS A 29 3.76 -14.94 -0.24
CA LYS A 29 2.89 -15.02 -1.43
C LYS A 29 3.36 -14.08 -2.55
N LYS A 30 4.62 -13.64 -2.51
CA LYS A 30 5.18 -12.74 -3.53
C LYS A 30 5.12 -13.29 -4.97
N ASP A 31 5.14 -14.63 -5.09
CA ASP A 31 5.10 -15.34 -6.37
C ASP A 31 3.65 -15.71 -6.78
N GLU A 32 2.65 -15.43 -5.92
CA GLU A 32 1.24 -15.57 -6.25
C GLU A 32 0.70 -14.28 -6.88
N ASP A 33 -0.22 -14.40 -7.83
CA ASP A 33 -0.90 -13.26 -8.42
C ASP A 33 -2.21 -12.92 -7.66
N PRO A 34 -2.30 -11.77 -6.97
CA PRO A 34 -3.53 -11.33 -6.32
C PRO A 34 -4.57 -10.78 -7.31
N CYS A 35 -4.21 -10.49 -8.57
CA CYS A 35 -5.10 -9.89 -9.57
C CYS A 35 -6.32 -10.78 -9.82
N HIS A 36 -6.09 -12.06 -10.15
CA HIS A 36 -7.18 -13.02 -10.38
C HIS A 36 -8.04 -13.26 -9.12
N LYS A 37 -7.42 -13.24 -7.94
CA LYS A 37 -8.08 -13.56 -6.67
C LYS A 37 -9.01 -12.46 -6.18
N TYR A 38 -8.62 -11.20 -6.37
CA TYR A 38 -9.33 -10.04 -5.84
C TYR A 38 -9.97 -9.17 -6.94
N GLY A 39 -9.85 -9.57 -8.21
CA GLY A 39 -10.37 -8.81 -9.34
C GLY A 39 -9.67 -7.46 -9.52
N ILE A 40 -8.37 -7.39 -9.21
CA ILE A 40 -7.55 -6.19 -9.41
C ILE A 40 -7.00 -6.26 -10.83
N SER A 41 -6.97 -5.14 -11.55
CA SER A 41 -6.31 -5.11 -12.87
C SER A 41 -4.80 -5.24 -12.70
N GLU A 42 -4.13 -5.79 -13.71
CA GLU A 42 -2.68 -5.94 -13.67
C GLU A 42 -1.99 -4.57 -13.57
N GLU A 43 -2.52 -3.56 -14.25
CA GLU A 43 -2.01 -2.19 -14.20
C GLU A 43 -2.11 -1.58 -12.79
N ASP A 44 -3.26 -1.75 -12.11
CA ASP A 44 -3.46 -1.25 -10.75
C ASP A 44 -2.56 -1.98 -9.76
N TRP A 45 -2.38 -3.29 -9.94
CA TRP A 45 -1.47 -4.08 -9.12
C TRP A 45 -0.01 -3.68 -9.32
N MET A 46 0.43 -3.46 -10.55
CA MET A 46 1.78 -2.99 -10.86
C MET A 46 2.05 -1.61 -10.26
N GLN A 47 1.12 -0.65 -10.41
CA GLN A 47 1.24 0.67 -9.79
C GLN A 47 1.26 0.58 -8.26
N PHE A 48 0.41 -0.26 -7.68
CA PHE A 48 0.38 -0.47 -6.24
C PHE A 48 1.70 -1.07 -5.73
N ARG A 49 2.23 -2.11 -6.40
CA ARG A 49 3.53 -2.71 -6.06
C ARG A 49 4.66 -1.69 -6.16
N ALA A 50 4.73 -0.96 -7.26
CA ALA A 50 5.73 0.09 -7.45
C ALA A 50 5.67 1.12 -6.32
N SER A 51 4.47 1.58 -5.93
CA SER A 51 4.28 2.52 -4.82
C SER A 51 4.67 1.99 -3.42
N ARG A 52 4.90 0.69 -3.28
CA ARG A 52 5.29 0.03 -2.02
C ARG A 52 6.76 -0.37 -1.99
N LEU A 53 7.35 -0.56 -3.17
CA LEU A 53 8.77 -0.83 -3.37
C LEU A 53 9.58 0.47 -3.57
N ASP A 54 8.91 1.57 -3.89
CA ASP A 54 9.55 2.87 -3.98
C ASP A 54 9.95 3.36 -2.58
N ASP A 55 11.25 3.33 -2.30
CA ASP A 55 11.86 3.82 -1.05
C ASP A 55 11.85 5.35 -0.94
N SER A 56 11.32 6.09 -1.93
CA SER A 56 11.28 7.56 -1.93
C SER A 56 10.56 8.17 -0.71
N TRP A 57 9.66 7.42 -0.06
CA TRP A 57 9.02 7.85 1.19
C TRP A 57 10.00 7.89 2.38
N GLN A 58 11.04 7.05 2.39
CA GLN A 58 12.11 7.11 3.39
C GLN A 58 13.03 8.30 3.14
N VAL A 59 13.30 8.62 1.88
CA VAL A 59 14.10 9.78 1.48
C VAL A 59 13.44 11.09 1.92
N SER A 60 12.11 11.18 1.82
CA SER A 60 11.35 12.35 2.27
C SER A 60 11.48 12.57 3.79
N ASN A 61 11.47 11.51 4.59
CA ASN A 61 11.68 11.61 6.05
C ASN A 61 13.12 11.99 6.43
N LEU A 62 14.12 11.61 5.64
CA LEU A 62 15.51 12.02 5.87
C LEU A 62 15.74 13.49 5.49
N ILE A 63 15.15 13.96 4.39
CA ILE A 63 15.25 15.36 3.95
C ILE A 63 14.52 16.30 4.93
N ILE A 64 13.32 15.93 5.40
CA ILE A 64 12.57 16.76 6.37
C ILE A 64 13.33 16.90 7.70
N ASN A 65 13.96 15.83 8.20
CA ASN A 65 14.75 15.89 9.44
C ASN A 65 16.11 16.58 9.28
N SER A 66 16.67 16.61 8.06
CA SER A 66 17.90 17.36 7.76
C SER A 66 17.64 18.87 7.63
N CYS A 67 16.44 19.28 7.19
CA CYS A 67 16.08 20.70 7.06
C CYS A 67 15.58 21.34 8.37
N MET A 68 15.39 20.58 9.46
CA MET A 68 14.98 21.11 10.77
C MET A 68 16.13 21.25 11.79
N ASN A 69 17.39 21.00 11.40
CA ASN A 69 18.57 21.20 12.26
C ASN A 69 19.69 22.01 11.59
N THR A 70 19.32 23.11 10.92
CA THR A 70 20.23 24.22 10.56
C THR A 70 19.48 25.53 10.65
#